data_AF-A0A357X062-F1
#
_entry.id   AF-A0A357X062-F1
#
_cell.length_a   1.000
_cell.length_b   1.000
_cell.length_c   1.000
_cell.angle_alpha   90.00
_cell.angle_beta   90.00
_cell.angle_gamma   90.00
#
_symmetry.space_group_name_H-M   'P 1'
#
loop_
_entity.id
_entity.type
_entity.pdbx_description
1 polymer ?
#
loop_
_entity_poly.entity_id
_entity_poly.type
_entity_poly.pdbx_seq_one_letter_code
_entity_poly.pdbx_strand_id
1 'polypeptide(L)'
;SDMWSTYADIAQTYFKKAVYVIDKYHYIRQVFWAFESVRKEEQKKFSKTRRIYFKHSRILLNKRYRFLTQEQKQQVDLMLYASSRLLTAYSLKEQFLDVLDSKDSASARATLSRWIMAAQNSGLAKFINCGNTMVHWSKGILNSFDCPYTNGFTEGANNKIKVLKRNAYGYRNFCRFRNRILHMFSHSTRKGAV
;
A
#
# COMPACT_ATOMS: atom_id res chain seq x y z
N SER A 1 -9.39 7.45 4.30
CA SER A 1 -9.31 6.74 5.59
C SER A 1 -8.44 5.52 5.44
N ASP A 2 -7.87 5.05 6.55
CA ASP A 2 -7.32 3.70 6.65
C ASP A 2 -8.42 2.65 6.62
N MET A 3 -8.07 1.43 6.23
CA MET A 3 -9.01 0.29 6.22
C MET A 3 -9.29 -0.18 7.65
N TRP A 4 -9.88 0.70 8.47
CA TRP A 4 -10.23 0.49 9.87
C TRP A 4 -11.75 0.63 10.07
N SER A 5 -12.40 -0.45 10.46
CA SER A 5 -13.88 -0.55 10.54
C SER A 5 -14.47 0.51 11.45
N THR A 6 -13.88 0.74 12.63
CA THR A 6 -14.42 1.68 13.62
C THR A 6 -14.50 3.11 13.07
N TYR A 7 -13.50 3.54 12.28
CA TYR A 7 -13.58 4.83 11.62
C TYR A 7 -14.65 4.86 10.53
N ALA A 8 -14.77 3.78 9.73
CA ALA A 8 -15.81 3.68 8.71
C ALA A 8 -17.22 3.76 9.32
N ASP A 9 -17.45 3.06 10.44
CA ASP A 9 -18.72 3.05 11.16
C ASP A 9 -19.08 4.43 11.71
N ILE A 10 -18.11 5.10 12.35
CA ILE A 10 -18.27 6.49 12.82
C ILE A 10 -18.56 7.41 11.64
N ALA A 11 -17.80 7.29 10.56
CA ALA A 11 -17.97 8.15 9.39
C ALA A 11 -19.37 8.00 8.78
N GLN A 12 -19.86 6.77 8.65
CA GLN A 12 -21.19 6.49 8.13
C GLN A 12 -22.30 6.97 9.06
N THR A 13 -22.10 6.87 10.37
CA THR A 13 -23.08 7.27 11.38
C THR A 13 -23.28 8.79 11.40
N TYR A 14 -22.18 9.54 11.44
CA TYR A 14 -22.20 10.99 11.65
C TYR A 14 -22.14 11.81 10.36
N PHE A 15 -21.55 11.29 9.28
CA PHE A 15 -21.39 11.99 8.00
C PHE A 15 -22.15 11.29 6.87
N LYS A 16 -23.49 11.17 7.02
CA LYS A 16 -24.37 10.41 6.11
C LYS A 16 -24.28 10.80 4.62
N LYS A 17 -23.90 12.05 4.32
CA LYS A 17 -23.76 12.57 2.96
C LYS A 17 -22.32 12.50 2.41
N ALA A 18 -21.35 12.12 3.24
CA ALA A 18 -19.95 12.07 2.83
C ALA A 18 -19.64 10.80 2.03
N VAL A 19 -18.85 10.95 0.97
CA VAL A 19 -18.31 9.81 0.24
C VAL A 19 -17.12 9.26 1.01
N TYR A 20 -17.25 8.03 1.50
CA TYR A 20 -16.17 7.34 2.18
C TYR A 20 -15.14 6.83 1.17
N VAL A 21 -13.88 7.27 1.33
CA VAL A 21 -12.76 6.94 0.44
C VAL A 21 -11.65 6.26 1.23
N ILE A 22 -11.17 5.12 0.71
CA ILE A 22 -9.96 4.47 1.21
C ILE A 22 -8.74 5.04 0.48
N ASP A 23 -7.69 5.36 1.24
CA ASP A 23 -6.43 5.78 0.65
C ASP A 23 -5.77 4.65 -0.14
N LYS A 24 -5.31 4.97 -1.35
CA LYS A 24 -4.56 4.07 -2.23
C LYS A 24 -3.39 3.39 -1.55
N TYR A 25 -2.66 4.11 -0.70
CA TYR A 25 -1.53 3.57 0.04
C TYR A 25 -1.90 2.31 0.83
N HIS A 26 -3.06 2.29 1.49
CA HIS A 26 -3.40 1.19 2.40
C HIS A 26 -3.68 -0.11 1.67
N TYR A 27 -4.44 -0.08 0.58
CA TYR A 27 -4.75 -1.30 -0.16
C TYR A 27 -3.57 -1.74 -1.03
N ILE A 28 -2.78 -0.82 -1.58
CA ILE A 28 -1.52 -1.17 -2.27
C ILE A 28 -0.60 -1.90 -1.29
N ARG A 29 -0.47 -1.37 -0.07
CA ARG A 29 0.36 -1.96 0.98
C ARG A 29 -0.09 -3.39 1.34
N GLN A 30 -1.40 -3.67 1.39
CA GLN A 30 -1.89 -5.04 1.65
C GLN A 30 -1.42 -6.03 0.58
N VAL A 31 -1.48 -5.66 -0.70
CA VAL A 31 -1.01 -6.52 -1.79
C VAL A 31 0.49 -6.76 -1.71
N PHE A 32 1.27 -5.71 -1.47
CA PHE A 32 2.72 -5.85 -1.30
C PHE A 32 3.09 -6.67 -0.05
N TRP A 33 2.33 -6.57 1.04
CA TRP A 33 2.53 -7.41 2.23
C TRP A 33 2.18 -8.87 1.98
N ALA A 34 1.13 -9.16 1.21
CA ALA A 34 0.80 -10.51 0.80
C ALA A 34 1.91 -11.13 -0.05
N PHE A 35 2.38 -10.40 -1.07
CA PHE A 35 3.53 -10.80 -1.89
C PHE A 35 4.80 -11.04 -1.05
N GLU A 36 5.15 -10.07 -0.20
CA GLU A 36 6.35 -10.14 0.64
C GLU A 36 6.29 -11.32 1.62
N SER A 37 5.10 -11.68 2.10
CA SER A 37 4.90 -12.83 2.97
C SER A 37 5.19 -14.13 2.23
N VAL A 38 4.61 -14.32 1.03
CA VAL A 38 4.87 -15.51 0.19
C VAL A 38 6.35 -15.58 -0.19
N ARG A 39 6.94 -14.45 -0.58
CA ARG A 39 8.38 -14.35 -0.90
C ARG A 39 9.25 -14.83 0.27
N LYS A 40 8.95 -14.39 1.50
CA LYS A 40 9.68 -14.82 2.71
C LYS A 40 9.47 -16.30 3.01
N GLU A 41 8.27 -16.83 2.81
CA GLU A 41 7.95 -18.25 3.00
C GLU A 41 8.76 -19.13 2.04
N GLU A 42 8.79 -18.79 0.75
CA GLU A 42 9.56 -19.55 -0.25
C GLU A 42 11.08 -19.45 -0.02
N GLN A 43 11.59 -18.28 0.36
CA GLN A 43 13.03 -18.08 0.59
C GLN A 43 13.59 -18.81 1.80
N LYS A 44 12.74 -19.16 2.78
CA LYS A 44 13.17 -20.01 3.90
C LYS A 44 13.61 -21.39 3.43
N LYS A 45 13.04 -21.89 2.33
CA LYS A 45 13.35 -23.21 1.73
C LYS A 45 14.68 -23.24 0.97
N PHE A 46 15.24 -22.07 0.63
CA PHE A 46 16.47 -21.99 -0.15
C PHE A 46 17.74 -22.07 0.71
N SER A 47 18.86 -22.44 0.09
CA SER A 47 20.20 -22.37 0.69
C SER A 47 20.54 -20.93 1.12
N LYS A 48 21.47 -20.79 2.07
CA LYS A 48 21.88 -19.48 2.61
C LYS A 48 22.30 -18.50 1.51
N THR A 49 23.11 -18.95 0.55
CA THR A 49 23.59 -18.13 -0.58
C THR A 49 22.43 -17.62 -1.42
N ARG A 50 21.51 -18.51 -1.82
CA ARG A 50 20.34 -18.15 -2.62
C ARG A 50 19.41 -17.21 -1.86
N ARG A 51 19.24 -17.41 -0.55
CA ARG A 51 18.44 -16.52 0.32
C ARG A 51 19.00 -15.09 0.37
N ILE A 52 20.32 -14.92 0.46
CA ILE A 52 20.97 -13.60 0.48
C ILE A 52 20.77 -12.89 -0.86
N TYR A 53 21.01 -13.58 -1.98
CA TYR A 53 20.76 -13.04 -3.32
C TYR A 53 19.33 -12.47 -3.44
N PHE A 54 18.35 -13.28 -3.07
CA PHE A 54 16.93 -12.93 -3.09
C PHE A 54 16.53 -11.80 -2.14
N LYS A 55 17.26 -11.60 -1.03
CA LYS A 55 17.06 -10.46 -0.11
C LYS A 55 17.53 -9.17 -0.77
N HIS A 56 18.69 -9.19 -1.41
CA HIS A 56 19.27 -8.03 -2.09
C HIS A 56 18.48 -7.66 -3.36
N SER A 57 17.92 -8.65 -4.05
CA SER A 57 17.12 -8.45 -5.27
C SER A 57 15.64 -8.10 -5.02
N ARG A 58 15.21 -7.91 -3.76
CA ARG A 58 13.81 -7.58 -3.41
C ARG A 58 13.29 -6.34 -4.13
N ILE A 59 14.15 -5.34 -4.35
CA ILE A 59 13.77 -4.09 -5.03
C ILE A 59 13.29 -4.37 -6.45
N LEU A 60 13.95 -5.29 -7.16
CA LEU A 60 13.57 -5.70 -8.51
C LEU A 60 12.19 -6.35 -8.53
N LEU A 61 11.92 -7.23 -7.56
CA LEU A 61 10.62 -7.89 -7.43
C LEU A 61 9.47 -6.93 -7.05
N ASN A 62 9.78 -5.81 -6.40
CA ASN A 62 8.77 -4.82 -6.03
C ASN A 62 8.47 -3.85 -7.19
N LYS A 63 9.46 -3.53 -8.03
CA LYS A 63 9.30 -2.65 -9.19
C LYS A 63 8.37 -3.31 -10.22
N ARG A 64 7.57 -2.50 -10.93
CA ARG A 64 6.69 -3.02 -11.99
C ARG A 64 7.55 -3.61 -13.11
N TYR A 65 7.17 -4.77 -13.62
CA TYR A 65 7.95 -5.52 -14.60
C TYR A 65 8.21 -4.69 -15.87
N ARG A 66 7.20 -3.93 -16.33
CA ARG A 66 7.31 -3.07 -17.52
C ARG A 66 8.35 -1.96 -17.42
N PHE A 67 8.80 -1.62 -16.21
CA PHE A 67 9.82 -0.59 -15.96
C PHE A 67 11.22 -1.15 -15.71
N LEU A 68 11.39 -2.48 -15.78
CA LEU A 68 12.68 -3.15 -15.64
C LEU A 68 13.47 -3.10 -16.97
N THR A 69 14.79 -2.98 -16.88
CA THR A 69 15.68 -3.20 -18.05
C THR A 69 15.67 -4.67 -18.45
N GLN A 70 16.20 -5.00 -19.62
CA GLN A 70 16.21 -6.38 -20.10
C GLN A 70 17.01 -7.32 -19.17
N GLU A 71 18.13 -6.83 -18.64
CA GLU A 71 18.97 -7.57 -17.68
C GLU A 71 18.22 -7.77 -16.36
N GLN A 72 17.49 -6.75 -15.89
CA GLN A 72 16.67 -6.85 -14.68
C GLN A 72 15.51 -7.82 -14.84
N LYS A 73 14.89 -7.86 -16.03
CA LYS A 73 13.84 -8.84 -16.37
C LYS A 73 14.37 -10.26 -16.30
N GLN A 74 15.53 -10.53 -16.92
CA GLN A 74 16.18 -11.84 -16.85
C GLN A 74 16.46 -12.26 -15.39
N GLN A 75 16.94 -11.33 -14.55
CA GLN A 75 17.14 -11.60 -13.13
C GLN A 75 15.83 -11.93 -12.40
N VAL A 76 14.75 -11.19 -12.68
CA VAL A 76 13.41 -11.46 -12.15
C VAL A 76 12.91 -12.82 -12.60
N ASP A 77 13.00 -13.14 -13.88
CA ASP A 77 12.51 -14.40 -14.43
C ASP A 77 13.26 -15.60 -13.81
N LEU A 78 14.58 -15.52 -13.67
CA LEU A 78 15.39 -16.53 -12.96
C LEU A 78 14.97 -16.69 -11.48
N MET A 79 14.62 -15.59 -10.81
CA MET A 79 14.10 -15.65 -9.44
C MET A 79 12.72 -16.31 -9.40
N LEU A 80 11.83 -15.99 -10.33
CA LEU A 80 10.47 -16.54 -10.36
C LEU A 80 10.45 -18.02 -10.74
N TYR A 81 11.39 -18.47 -11.59
CA TYR A 81 11.56 -19.89 -11.95
C TYR A 81 11.88 -20.78 -10.73
N ALA A 82 12.35 -20.19 -9.63
CA ALA A 82 12.68 -20.92 -8.41
C ALA A 82 11.47 -21.53 -7.69
N SER A 83 10.26 -20.99 -7.88
CA SER A 83 9.05 -21.44 -7.18
C SER A 83 7.79 -20.98 -7.92
N SER A 84 6.94 -21.95 -8.29
CA SER A 84 5.62 -21.67 -8.88
C SER A 84 4.76 -20.78 -7.97
N ARG A 85 4.82 -21.00 -6.64
CA ARG A 85 4.12 -20.16 -5.66
C ARG A 85 4.60 -18.71 -5.68
N LEU A 86 5.91 -18.50 -5.84
CA LEU A 86 6.48 -17.16 -5.95
C LEU A 86 6.06 -16.49 -7.27
N LEU A 87 6.07 -17.24 -8.38
CA LEU A 87 5.60 -16.77 -9.67
C LEU A 87 4.12 -16.34 -9.59
N THR A 88 3.23 -17.18 -9.06
CA THR A 88 1.81 -16.84 -8.87
C THR A 88 1.63 -15.58 -8.02
N ALA A 89 2.38 -15.47 -6.90
CA ALA A 89 2.33 -14.29 -6.04
C ALA A 89 2.79 -13.02 -6.76
N TYR A 90 3.84 -13.11 -7.58
CA TYR A 90 4.36 -12.00 -8.37
C TYR A 90 3.35 -11.58 -9.45
N SER A 91 2.77 -12.55 -10.17
CA SER A 91 1.74 -12.28 -11.17
C SER A 91 0.52 -11.59 -10.57
N LEU A 92 0.04 -12.01 -9.40
CA LEU A 92 -1.06 -11.34 -8.70
C LEU A 92 -0.70 -9.90 -8.30
N LYS A 93 0.53 -9.66 -7.84
CA LYS A 93 1.01 -8.30 -7.54
C LYS A 93 1.03 -7.43 -8.80
N GLU A 94 1.57 -7.93 -9.92
CA GLU A 94 1.59 -7.20 -11.20
C GLU A 94 0.17 -6.92 -11.72
N GLN A 95 -0.72 -7.92 -11.72
CA GLN A 95 -2.12 -7.74 -12.09
C GLN A 95 -2.83 -6.68 -11.23
N PHE A 96 -2.49 -6.58 -9.93
CA PHE A 96 -3.03 -5.52 -9.08
C PHE A 96 -2.56 -4.13 -9.49
N LEU A 97 -1.32 -4.01 -9.95
CA LEU A 97 -0.77 -2.74 -10.42
C LEU A 97 -1.52 -2.26 -11.67
N ASP A 98 -2.06 -3.16 -12.49
CA ASP A 98 -2.94 -2.81 -13.61
C ASP A 98 -4.31 -2.28 -13.12
N VAL A 99 -4.82 -2.76 -11.98
CA VAL A 99 -6.01 -2.17 -11.34
C VAL A 99 -5.77 -0.69 -11.02
N LEU A 100 -4.56 -0.34 -10.56
CA LEU A 100 -4.21 1.06 -10.24
C LEU A 100 -4.15 1.97 -11.45
N ASP A 101 -3.96 1.41 -12.64
CA ASP A 101 -3.90 2.16 -13.90
C ASP A 101 -5.30 2.41 -14.51
N SER A 102 -6.35 1.93 -13.84
CA SER A 102 -7.75 2.22 -14.22
C SER A 102 -8.02 3.73 -14.12
N LYS A 103 -8.75 4.26 -15.11
CA LYS A 103 -8.99 5.70 -15.25
C LYS A 103 -10.05 6.23 -14.29
N ASP A 104 -11.00 5.38 -13.92
CA ASP A 104 -12.19 5.72 -13.16
C ASP A 104 -12.69 4.51 -12.36
N SER A 105 -13.68 4.72 -11.50
CA SER A 105 -14.25 3.64 -10.69
C SER A 105 -14.95 2.56 -11.52
N ALA A 106 -15.47 2.88 -12.71
CA ALA A 106 -16.15 1.93 -13.57
C ALA A 106 -15.17 0.89 -14.14
N SER A 107 -14.07 1.35 -14.74
CA SER A 107 -12.98 0.51 -15.23
C SER A 107 -12.28 -0.22 -14.09
N ALA A 108 -12.07 0.46 -12.94
CA ALA A 108 -11.48 -0.15 -11.74
C ALA A 108 -12.33 -1.28 -11.18
N ARG A 109 -13.66 -1.18 -11.25
CA ARG A 109 -14.57 -2.24 -10.78
C ARG A 109 -14.35 -3.55 -11.52
N ALA A 110 -14.25 -3.49 -12.84
CA ALA A 110 -14.03 -4.67 -13.67
C ALA A 110 -12.65 -5.31 -13.43
N THR A 111 -11.60 -4.49 -13.38
CA THR A 111 -10.21 -4.97 -13.16
C THR A 111 -10.03 -5.51 -11.74
N LEU A 112 -10.55 -4.81 -10.72
CA LEU A 112 -10.50 -5.23 -9.33
C LEU A 112 -11.28 -6.54 -9.11
N SER A 113 -12.46 -6.69 -9.71
CA SER A 113 -13.25 -7.92 -9.58
C SER A 113 -12.51 -9.14 -10.15
N ARG A 114 -11.91 -9.00 -11.34
CA ARG A 114 -11.05 -10.06 -11.90
C ARG A 114 -9.86 -10.38 -10.99
N TRP A 115 -9.21 -9.36 -10.45
CA TRP A 115 -8.09 -9.55 -9.55
C TRP A 115 -8.50 -10.27 -8.25
N ILE A 116 -9.64 -9.89 -7.65
CA ILE A 116 -10.17 -10.54 -6.44
C ILE A 116 -10.41 -12.02 -6.70
N MET A 117 -11.05 -12.37 -7.81
CA MET A 117 -11.29 -13.77 -8.19
C MET A 117 -9.97 -14.53 -8.36
N ALA A 118 -8.98 -13.94 -9.04
CA ALA A 118 -7.66 -14.56 -9.19
C ALA A 118 -6.95 -14.76 -7.83
N ALA A 119 -7.03 -13.78 -6.94
CA ALA A 119 -6.42 -13.83 -5.62
C ALA A 119 -7.06 -14.90 -4.72
N GLN A 120 -8.40 -14.99 -4.71
CA GLN A 120 -9.15 -15.99 -3.94
C GLN A 120 -8.94 -17.42 -4.45
N ASN A 121 -8.73 -17.60 -5.76
CA ASN A 121 -8.47 -18.92 -6.36
C ASN A 121 -6.98 -19.27 -6.50
N SER A 122 -6.08 -18.44 -5.97
CA SER A 122 -4.63 -18.60 -6.16
C SER A 122 -3.99 -19.77 -5.42
N GLY A 123 -4.69 -20.37 -4.44
CA GLY A 123 -4.10 -21.33 -3.50
C GLY A 123 -3.07 -20.71 -2.54
N LEU A 124 -2.92 -19.38 -2.53
CA LEU A 124 -2.01 -18.65 -1.65
C LEU A 124 -2.80 -17.99 -0.53
N ALA A 125 -2.81 -18.58 0.67
CA ALA A 125 -3.58 -18.08 1.83
C ALA A 125 -3.40 -16.57 2.08
N LYS A 126 -2.19 -16.01 1.87
CA LYS A 126 -1.93 -14.58 2.00
C LYS A 126 -2.69 -13.72 0.98
N PHE A 127 -2.82 -14.18 -0.26
CA PHE A 127 -3.60 -13.50 -1.30
C PHE A 127 -5.10 -13.76 -1.16
N ILE A 128 -5.51 -14.93 -0.70
CA ILE A 128 -6.93 -15.20 -0.40
C ILE A 128 -7.45 -14.21 0.65
N ASN A 129 -6.73 -14.05 1.75
CA ASN A 129 -7.07 -13.08 2.80
C ASN A 129 -7.04 -11.63 2.28
N CYS A 130 -6.06 -11.31 1.42
CA CYS A 130 -5.96 -10.00 0.79
C CYS A 130 -7.18 -9.73 -0.12
N GLY A 131 -7.59 -10.71 -0.93
CA GLY A 131 -8.80 -10.66 -1.77
C GLY A 131 -10.06 -10.42 -0.95
N ASN A 132 -10.25 -11.16 0.14
CA ASN A 132 -11.37 -10.95 1.07
C ASN A 132 -11.37 -9.54 1.68
N THR A 133 -10.19 -9.00 1.98
CA THR A 133 -10.03 -7.62 2.45
C THR A 133 -10.46 -6.62 1.37
N MET A 134 -10.07 -6.84 0.10
CA MET A 134 -10.48 -5.97 -1.01
C MET A 134 -11.99 -6.03 -1.26
N VAL A 135 -12.63 -7.19 -1.10
CA VAL A 135 -14.09 -7.32 -1.18
C VAL A 135 -14.76 -6.45 -0.11
N HIS A 136 -14.33 -6.60 1.15
CA HIS A 136 -14.91 -5.87 2.27
C HIS A 136 -14.80 -4.34 2.10
N TRP A 137 -13.66 -3.87 1.59
CA TRP A 137 -13.39 -2.44 1.39
C TRP A 137 -13.69 -1.91 -0.02
N SER A 138 -14.28 -2.73 -0.90
CA SER A 138 -14.41 -2.48 -2.34
C SER A 138 -15.05 -1.12 -2.65
N LYS A 139 -16.14 -0.76 -1.97
CA LYS A 139 -16.82 0.54 -2.14
C LYS A 139 -15.86 1.72 -1.93
N GLY A 140 -15.13 1.73 -0.81
CA GLY A 140 -14.22 2.82 -0.50
C GLY A 140 -12.97 2.84 -1.39
N ILE A 141 -12.52 1.66 -1.85
CA ILE A 141 -11.43 1.53 -2.83
C ILE A 141 -11.86 2.11 -4.17
N LEU A 142 -13.04 1.75 -4.68
CA LEU A 142 -13.55 2.24 -5.96
C LEU A 142 -13.77 3.76 -5.94
N ASN A 143 -14.29 4.31 -4.85
CA ASN A 143 -14.43 5.76 -4.68
C ASN A 143 -13.08 6.51 -4.75
N SER A 144 -11.95 5.85 -4.47
CA SER A 144 -10.62 6.47 -4.55
C SER A 144 -10.15 6.73 -5.99
N PHE A 145 -10.79 6.12 -6.99
CA PHE A 145 -10.48 6.36 -8.40
C PHE A 145 -11.11 7.67 -8.91
N ASP A 146 -12.24 8.06 -8.33
CA ASP A 146 -12.96 9.29 -8.72
C ASP A 146 -12.65 10.48 -7.78
N CYS A 147 -11.87 10.24 -6.71
CA CYS A 147 -11.50 11.27 -5.74
C CYS A 147 -10.28 12.06 -6.21
N PRO A 148 -10.37 13.41 -6.36
CA PRO A 148 -9.24 14.23 -6.79
C PRO A 148 -8.22 14.50 -5.68
N TYR A 149 -8.57 14.22 -4.42
CA TYR A 149 -7.75 14.55 -3.27
C TYR A 149 -6.71 13.47 -2.98
N THR A 150 -5.49 13.91 -2.69
CA THR A 150 -4.41 13.03 -2.22
C THR A 150 -4.15 13.25 -0.73
N ASN A 151 -3.78 12.20 -0.01
CA ASN A 151 -3.41 12.31 1.39
C ASN A 151 -1.97 12.81 1.61
N GLY A 152 -1.23 13.16 0.55
CA GLY A 152 0.18 13.54 0.63
C GLY A 152 0.43 14.75 1.54
N PHE A 153 -0.47 15.74 1.55
CA PHE A 153 -0.37 16.87 2.49
C PHE A 153 -0.48 16.41 3.94
N THR A 154 -1.49 15.60 4.24
CA THR A 154 -1.79 15.06 5.57
C THR A 154 -0.64 14.17 6.05
N GLU A 155 -0.07 13.35 5.17
CA GLU A 155 1.11 12.52 5.44
C GLU A 155 2.35 13.37 5.72
N GLY A 156 2.58 14.43 4.93
CA GLY A 156 3.67 15.38 5.14
C GLY A 156 3.58 16.07 6.50
N ALA A 157 2.38 16.52 6.88
CA ALA A 157 2.12 17.08 8.20
C ALA A 157 2.38 16.05 9.32
N ASN A 158 1.86 14.83 9.18
CA ASN A 158 2.09 13.75 10.14
C ASN A 158 3.58 13.41 10.29
N ASN A 159 4.35 13.42 9.19
CA ASN A 159 5.78 13.17 9.24
C ASN A 159 6.53 14.29 9.97
N LYS A 160 6.20 15.57 9.72
CA LYS A 160 6.77 16.70 10.47
C LYS A 160 6.52 16.57 11.97
N ILE A 161 5.30 16.20 12.38
CA ILE A 161 4.95 15.95 13.79
C ILE A 161 5.77 14.80 14.38
N LYS A 162 5.94 13.70 13.64
CA LYS A 162 6.76 12.54 14.06
C LYS A 162 8.24 12.92 14.21
N VAL A 163 8.78 13.71 13.29
CA VAL A 163 10.16 14.24 13.37
C VAL A 163 10.32 15.11 14.61
N LEU A 164 9.39 16.03 14.86
CA LEU A 164 9.38 16.86 16.06
C LEU A 164 9.42 16.01 17.34
N LYS A 165 8.56 14.99 17.43
CA LYS A 165 8.53 14.06 18.58
C LYS A 165 9.86 13.32 18.74
N ARG A 166 10.49 12.87 17.64
CA ARG A 166 11.77 12.16 17.67
C ARG A 166 12.91 13.05 18.14
N ASN A 167 12.99 14.28 17.63
CA ASN A 167 14.02 15.24 18.00
C ASN A 167 13.94 15.66 19.48
N ALA A 168 12.74 15.66 20.05
CA ALA A 168 12.52 15.95 21.46
C ALA A 168 12.68 14.73 22.39
N TYR A 169 12.98 13.53 21.85
CA TYR A 169 12.99 12.26 22.59
C TYR A 169 11.65 11.98 23.31
N GLY A 170 10.55 12.41 22.70
CA GLY A 170 9.19 12.31 23.25
C GLY A 170 8.72 13.56 23.99
N TYR A 171 7.43 13.58 24.31
CA TYR A 171 6.80 14.65 25.06
C TYR A 171 5.99 14.03 26.20
N ARG A 172 6.20 14.52 27.43
CA ARG A 172 5.42 14.08 28.61
C ARG A 172 4.13 14.87 28.79
N ASN A 173 4.09 16.12 28.31
CA ASN A 173 2.95 17.01 28.46
C ASN A 173 2.30 17.27 27.09
N PHE A 174 1.04 16.83 26.93
CA PHE A 174 0.30 16.97 25.68
C PHE A 174 0.08 18.44 25.28
N CYS A 175 -0.22 19.32 26.23
CA CYS A 175 -0.41 20.74 25.94
C CYS A 175 0.84 21.38 25.33
N ARG A 176 2.03 21.07 25.88
CA ARG A 176 3.32 21.51 25.32
C ARG A 176 3.56 20.93 23.92
N PHE A 177 3.24 19.66 23.72
CA PHE A 177 3.35 19.01 22.41
C PHE A 177 2.45 19.68 21.37
N ARG A 178 1.17 19.88 21.70
CA ARG A 178 0.18 20.58 20.85
C ARG A 178 0.65 22.00 20.51
N ASN A 179 1.09 22.78 21.51
CA ASN A 179 1.55 24.15 21.27
C ASN A 179 2.76 24.18 20.31
N ARG A 180 3.68 23.22 20.46
CA ARG A 180 4.83 23.11 19.56
C ARG A 180 4.43 22.71 18.13
N ILE A 181 3.46 21.80 17.99
CA ILE A 181 2.88 21.43 16.68
C ILE A 181 2.28 22.67 16.01
N LEU A 182 1.40 23.40 16.71
CA LEU A 182 0.74 24.59 16.16
C LEU A 182 1.76 25.66 15.75
N HIS A 183 2.75 25.94 16.61
CA HIS A 183 3.83 26.88 16.32
C HIS A 183 4.67 26.47 15.09
N MET A 184 4.96 25.18 14.93
CA MET A 184 5.71 24.68 13.77
C MET A 184 4.94 24.92 12.45
N PHE A 185 3.63 24.72 12.45
CA PHE A 185 2.80 24.91 11.26
C PHE A 185 2.49 26.40 10.99
N SER A 186 2.41 27.26 12.01
CA SER A 186 2.17 28.71 11.83
C SER A 186 3.33 29.46 11.17
N HIS A 187 4.58 29.02 11.38
CA HIS A 187 5.75 29.62 10.73
C HIS A 187 5.96 29.16 9.29
N SER A 188 5.43 27.99 8.92
CA SER A 188 5.55 27.47 7.55
C SER A 188 4.72 28.29 6.56
N THR A 189 3.63 28.92 7.00
CA THR A 189 2.75 29.78 6.18
C THR A 189 3.37 31.12 5.82
N ARG A 190 4.37 31.61 6.57
CA ARG A 190 5.01 32.92 6.32
C ARG A 190 6.15 32.88 5.30
N LYS A 191 6.67 31.70 4.94
CA LYS A 191 7.79 31.56 3.99
C LYS A 191 7.36 31.34 2.53
N GLY A 192 6.06 31.26 2.25
CA GLY A 192 5.52 31.12 0.88
C GLY A 192 4.83 32.39 0.35
N ALA A 193 4.97 33.51 1.05
CA ALA A 193 4.45 34.82 0.66
C ALA A 193 5.64 35.80 0.53
N VAL A 194 6.50 35.55 -0.46
CA VAL A 194 7.44 36.52 -1.04
C VAL A 194 7.53 36.20 -2.52
#